data_AF-A0A7V6M4V9-F1
#
_entry.id   AF-A0A7V6M4V9-F1
#
_cell.length_a   1.000
_cell.length_b   1.000
_cell.length_c   1.000
_cell.angle_alpha   90.00
_cell.angle_beta   90.00
_cell.angle_gamma   90.00
#
_symmetry.space_group_name_H-M   'P 1'
#
loop_
_entity.id
_entity.type
_entity.pdbx_description
1 polymer ?
#
loop_
_entity_poly.entity_id
_entity_poly.type
_entity_poly.pdbx_seq_one_letter_code
_entity_poly.pdbx_strand_id
1 'polypeptide(L)'
;MKKQIYLITISSIAIVMIIFLMIFNATIGVNLNISKGKMTFTNNNFDDIYYLNGEWEVYEGILLATDNLNPSDYPVKYETLPGKKQEGNSKLSYRIVIDNFPQNIPTTVNIQNNTESYSIYLNRVLIKCNHSDHQHLFFYRLENENQLEIIIEVNNESIGYKNLIDSPQILSYRINQKLDILTFAYNFIILGLLAFSIIYIILVHSFQDFRREAIFFALTTIFAIINIIFSPKLYLHFNFSLVVSFYFYYFSLIFITLFFWFFIKKYLNNKKFRAFDFTFYTVIIITLI
;
A
#
# COMPACT_ATOMS: atom_id res chain seq x y z
N MET A 1 -22.85 -2.03 35.14
CA MET A 1 -23.71 -2.30 33.96
C MET A 1 -23.88 -1.11 33.02
N LYS A 2 -24.43 0.06 33.41
CA LYS A 2 -24.66 1.18 32.44
C LYS A 2 -23.41 1.59 31.62
N LYS A 3 -22.22 1.65 32.24
CA LYS A 3 -20.95 1.98 31.56
C LYS A 3 -20.49 0.92 30.54
N GLN A 4 -20.75 -0.36 30.80
CA GLN A 4 -20.41 -1.46 29.90
C GLN A 4 -21.34 -1.46 28.67
N ILE A 5 -22.59 -1.05 28.83
CA ILE A 5 -23.55 -0.91 27.73
C ILE A 5 -23.06 0.16 26.75
N TYR A 6 -22.65 1.34 27.21
CA TYR A 6 -22.09 2.38 26.33
C TYR A 6 -20.86 1.91 25.55
N LEU A 7 -19.99 1.11 26.17
CA LEU A 7 -18.81 0.58 25.49
C LEU A 7 -19.17 -0.41 24.39
N ILE A 8 -20.10 -1.33 24.68
CA ILE A 8 -20.61 -2.27 23.68
C ILE A 8 -21.24 -1.47 22.53
N THR A 9 -22.06 -0.46 22.82
CA THR A 9 -22.71 0.38 21.80
C THR A 9 -21.69 1.13 20.93
N ILE A 10 -20.69 1.80 21.51
CA ILE A 10 -19.67 2.55 20.76
C ILE A 10 -18.83 1.60 19.90
N SER A 11 -18.39 0.47 20.46
CA SER A 11 -17.63 -0.55 19.72
C SER A 11 -18.47 -1.16 18.59
N SER A 12 -19.75 -1.43 18.81
CA SER A 12 -20.66 -1.93 17.78
C SER A 12 -20.86 -0.91 16.66
N ILE A 13 -21.07 0.37 16.98
CA ILE A 13 -21.18 1.44 15.97
C ILE A 13 -19.89 1.52 15.14
N ALA A 14 -18.73 1.43 15.78
CA ALA A 14 -17.45 1.50 15.09
C ALA A 14 -17.19 0.29 14.19
N ILE A 15 -17.52 -0.92 14.64
CA ILE A 15 -17.46 -2.13 13.82
C ILE A 15 -18.39 -1.99 12.61
N VAL A 16 -19.61 -1.48 12.79
CA VAL A 16 -20.55 -1.21 11.70
C VAL A 16 -19.98 -0.17 10.73
N MET A 17 -19.35 0.90 11.20
CA MET A 17 -18.67 1.89 10.35
C MET A 17 -17.51 1.26 9.57
N ILE A 18 -16.70 0.41 10.19
CA ILE A 18 -15.60 -0.30 9.53
C ILE A 18 -16.16 -1.23 8.43
N ILE A 19 -17.16 -2.03 8.74
CA ILE A 19 -17.81 -2.93 7.77
C ILE A 19 -18.41 -2.11 6.62
N PHE A 20 -19.12 -1.02 6.93
CA PHE A 20 -19.69 -0.13 5.93
C PHE A 20 -18.61 0.46 5.00
N LEU A 21 -17.49 0.91 5.56
CA LEU A 21 -16.36 1.41 4.76
C LEU A 21 -15.69 0.31 3.93
N MET A 22 -15.54 -0.91 4.46
CA MET A 22 -14.99 -2.03 3.71
C MET A 22 -15.89 -2.39 2.52
N ILE A 23 -17.22 -2.41 2.72
CA ILE A 23 -18.20 -2.66 1.65
C ILE A 23 -18.18 -1.51 0.63
N PHE A 24 -18.14 -0.25 1.08
CA PHE A 24 -18.09 0.91 0.19
C PHE A 24 -16.76 1.04 -0.57
N ASN A 25 -15.69 0.45 -0.03
CA ASN A 25 -14.37 0.35 -0.64
C ASN A 25 -14.20 -0.89 -1.54
N ALA A 26 -15.20 -1.76 -1.64
CA ALA A 26 -15.17 -2.86 -2.60
C ALA A 26 -15.37 -2.30 -4.02
N THR A 27 -14.32 -1.71 -4.58
CA THR A 27 -14.24 -1.40 -6.00
C THR A 27 -14.06 -2.71 -6.75
N ILE A 28 -14.94 -2.95 -7.72
CA ILE A 28 -14.82 -4.11 -8.60
C ILE A 28 -13.68 -3.82 -9.57
N GLY A 29 -12.62 -4.62 -9.47
CA GLY A 29 -11.54 -4.62 -10.45
C GLY A 29 -12.03 -5.19 -11.77
N VAL A 30 -11.85 -4.45 -12.86
CA VAL A 30 -12.18 -4.92 -14.21
C VAL A 30 -10.89 -5.37 -14.88
N ASN A 31 -10.82 -6.65 -15.25
CA ASN A 31 -9.69 -7.16 -16.02
C ASN A 31 -9.88 -6.81 -17.49
N LEU A 32 -9.00 -5.98 -18.03
CA LEU A 32 -8.88 -5.74 -19.46
C LEU A 32 -7.96 -6.79 -20.04
N ASN A 33 -8.44 -7.53 -21.04
CA ASN A 33 -7.66 -8.58 -21.69
C ASN A 33 -6.95 -8.03 -22.92
N ILE A 34 -5.63 -8.06 -22.89
CA ILE A 34 -4.74 -7.55 -23.94
C ILE A 34 -4.29 -8.73 -24.79
N SER A 35 -4.30 -8.56 -26.11
CA SER A 35 -3.78 -9.55 -27.04
C SER A 35 -2.72 -8.91 -27.92
N LYS A 36 -1.54 -9.52 -27.94
CA LYS A 36 -0.40 -9.08 -28.76
C LYS A 36 -0.09 -7.58 -28.64
N GLY A 37 -0.04 -7.08 -27.41
CA GLY A 37 0.27 -5.68 -27.09
C GLY A 37 -0.80 -4.67 -27.48
N LYS A 38 -2.00 -5.12 -27.87
CA LYS A 38 -3.08 -4.22 -28.29
C LYS A 38 -4.37 -4.53 -27.56
N MET A 39 -5.13 -3.49 -27.28
CA MET A 39 -6.51 -3.60 -26.82
C MET A 39 -7.33 -2.39 -27.26
N THR A 40 -8.64 -2.57 -27.33
CA THR A 40 -9.59 -1.47 -27.54
C THR A 40 -10.34 -1.24 -26.24
N PHE A 41 -10.34 0.00 -25.75
CA PHE A 41 -11.10 0.38 -24.58
C PHE A 41 -12.58 0.49 -24.96
N THR A 42 -13.41 -0.41 -24.44
CA THR A 42 -14.83 -0.52 -24.80
C THR A 42 -15.76 0.08 -23.75
N ASN A 43 -15.27 0.34 -22.54
CA ASN A 43 -16.08 0.86 -21.45
C ASN A 43 -15.99 2.39 -21.42
N ASN A 44 -17.12 3.10 -21.36
CA ASN A 44 -17.09 4.56 -21.25
C ASN A 44 -17.03 5.06 -19.80
N ASN A 45 -17.15 4.15 -18.81
CA ASN A 45 -17.20 4.55 -17.42
C ASN A 45 -15.85 4.38 -16.72
N PHE A 46 -15.07 5.45 -16.60
CA PHE A 46 -13.76 5.46 -15.95
C PHE A 46 -13.83 5.57 -14.41
N ASP A 47 -14.85 4.95 -13.81
CA ASP A 47 -15.11 4.89 -12.36
C ASP A 47 -14.67 3.55 -11.71
N ASP A 48 -14.07 2.64 -12.48
CA ASP A 48 -13.49 1.36 -12.03
C ASP A 48 -11.95 1.29 -12.11
N ILE A 49 -11.36 0.36 -11.34
CA ILE A 49 -9.92 0.03 -11.43
C ILE A 49 -9.75 -0.98 -12.56
N TYR A 50 -8.93 -0.64 -13.55
CA TYR A 50 -8.70 -1.48 -14.72
C TYR A 50 -7.34 -2.19 -14.64
N TYR A 51 -7.35 -3.52 -14.64
CA TYR A 51 -6.13 -4.33 -14.65
C TYR A 51 -5.75 -4.68 -16.08
N LEU A 52 -4.53 -4.35 -16.49
CA LEU A 52 -4.00 -4.56 -17.83
C LEU A 52 -3.39 -5.95 -17.99
N ASN A 53 -4.26 -6.96 -18.02
CA ASN A 53 -3.85 -8.37 -18.07
C ASN A 53 -3.76 -8.86 -19.52
N GLY A 54 -3.00 -9.92 -19.76
CA GLY A 54 -2.90 -10.55 -21.09
C GLY A 54 -1.53 -10.39 -21.72
N GLU A 55 -1.44 -10.50 -23.04
CA GLU A 55 -0.19 -10.57 -23.80
C GLU A 55 0.36 -9.19 -24.14
N TRP A 56 1.48 -8.80 -23.52
CA TRP A 56 2.19 -7.56 -23.79
C TRP A 56 3.29 -7.76 -24.83
N GLU A 57 3.61 -6.72 -25.60
CA GLU A 57 4.83 -6.71 -26.43
C GLU A 57 6.05 -6.52 -25.52
N VAL A 58 7.06 -7.36 -25.67
CA VAL A 58 8.29 -7.35 -24.87
C VAL A 58 9.51 -7.31 -25.78
N TYR A 59 10.39 -6.35 -25.52
CA TYR A 59 11.64 -6.14 -26.24
C TYR A 59 12.81 -6.34 -25.29
N GLU A 60 13.63 -7.35 -25.56
CA GLU A 60 14.78 -7.70 -24.73
C GLU A 60 16.04 -6.92 -25.15
N GLY A 61 16.77 -6.40 -24.17
CA GLY A 61 18.03 -5.67 -24.36
C GLY A 61 17.86 -4.23 -24.84
N ILE A 62 16.63 -3.73 -24.96
CA ILE A 62 16.31 -2.45 -25.62
C ILE A 62 15.42 -1.60 -24.70
N LEU A 63 15.65 -0.28 -24.68
CA LEU A 63 14.84 0.72 -23.98
C LEU A 63 14.12 1.60 -25.01
N LEU A 64 12.92 1.17 -25.42
CA LEU A 64 12.19 1.77 -26.56
C LEU A 64 11.92 3.26 -26.43
N ALA A 65 11.47 3.72 -25.27
CA ALA A 65 11.11 5.10 -25.02
C ALA A 65 12.33 5.94 -24.64
N THR A 66 13.23 5.41 -23.80
CA THR A 66 14.48 6.11 -23.42
C THR A 66 15.33 6.43 -24.64
N ASP A 67 15.51 5.45 -25.53
CA ASP A 67 16.34 5.60 -26.73
C ASP A 67 15.55 6.15 -27.94
N ASN A 68 14.25 6.47 -27.74
CA ASN A 68 13.30 6.91 -28.76
C ASN A 68 13.30 6.04 -30.04
N LEU A 69 13.28 4.73 -29.84
CA LEU A 69 13.38 3.73 -30.89
C LEU A 69 12.01 3.39 -31.48
N ASN A 70 11.98 3.03 -32.76
CA ASN A 70 10.77 2.59 -33.42
C ASN A 70 10.53 1.08 -33.17
N PRO A 71 9.40 0.66 -32.58
CA PRO A 71 9.18 -0.73 -32.19
C PRO A 71 9.12 -1.71 -33.37
N SER A 72 8.82 -1.23 -34.59
CA SER A 72 8.78 -2.07 -35.80
C SER A 72 10.13 -2.62 -36.21
N ASP A 73 11.21 -2.01 -35.74
CA ASP A 73 12.57 -2.27 -36.21
C ASP A 73 13.26 -3.39 -35.39
N TYR A 74 12.58 -3.89 -34.35
CA TYR A 74 13.15 -4.82 -33.38
C TYR A 74 12.28 -6.08 -33.24
N PRO A 75 12.90 -7.25 -32.94
CA PRO A 75 12.16 -8.47 -32.71
C PRO A 75 11.29 -8.33 -31.46
N VAL A 76 10.01 -8.67 -31.60
CA VAL A 76 9.03 -8.61 -30.51
C VAL A 76 8.77 -10.00 -29.95
N LYS A 77 8.77 -10.11 -28.62
CA LYS A 77 8.24 -11.26 -27.88
C LYS A 77 6.90 -10.89 -27.28
N TYR A 78 6.07 -11.89 -27.00
CA TYR A 78 4.81 -11.69 -26.29
C TYR A 78 4.85 -12.42 -24.97
N GLU A 79 4.68 -11.68 -23.88
CA GLU A 79 4.61 -12.25 -22.53
C GLU A 79 3.26 -11.95 -21.89
N THR A 80 2.69 -12.93 -21.20
CA THR A 80 1.45 -12.76 -20.46
C THR A 80 1.72 -12.14 -19.10
N LEU A 81 1.06 -11.01 -18.79
CA LEU A 81 1.01 -10.41 -17.47
C LEU A 81 -0.33 -10.73 -16.76
N PRO A 82 -0.33 -11.03 -15.44
CA PRO A 82 0.83 -11.05 -14.53
C PRO A 82 1.79 -12.21 -14.83
N GLY A 83 3.09 -11.93 -14.76
CA GLY A 83 4.16 -12.84 -15.17
C GLY A 83 4.65 -13.75 -14.04
N LYS A 84 5.35 -14.84 -14.40
CA LYS A 84 6.07 -15.67 -13.41
C LYS A 84 7.34 -14.96 -12.98
N LYS A 85 7.69 -15.03 -11.68
CA LYS A 85 8.98 -14.54 -11.18
C LYS A 85 10.14 -15.18 -11.91
N GLN A 86 10.99 -14.37 -12.54
CA GLN A 86 12.24 -14.83 -13.15
C GLN A 86 13.38 -13.97 -12.64
N GLU A 87 14.41 -14.61 -12.10
CA GLU A 87 15.61 -13.93 -11.61
C GLU A 87 16.59 -13.66 -12.76
N GLY A 88 17.32 -12.55 -12.66
CA GLY A 88 18.42 -12.23 -13.56
C GLY A 88 18.50 -10.75 -13.90
N ASN A 89 19.56 -10.42 -14.63
CA ASN A 89 19.81 -9.06 -15.09
C ASN A 89 19.25 -8.93 -16.49
N SER A 90 18.40 -7.92 -16.71
CA SER A 90 17.89 -7.63 -18.05
C SER A 90 17.45 -6.19 -18.20
N LYS A 91 17.59 -5.70 -19.43
CA LYS A 91 16.89 -4.51 -19.92
C LYS A 91 15.68 -4.99 -20.70
N LEU A 92 14.48 -4.66 -20.25
CA LEU A 92 13.24 -5.05 -20.92
C LEU A 92 12.38 -3.82 -21.16
N SER A 93 11.81 -3.70 -22.36
CA SER A 93 10.71 -2.78 -22.62
C SER A 93 9.43 -3.56 -22.82
N TYR A 94 8.44 -3.27 -21.99
CA TYR A 94 7.07 -3.74 -22.12
C TYR A 94 6.24 -2.66 -22.80
N ARG A 95 5.46 -3.01 -23.81
CA ARG A 95 4.65 -2.05 -24.58
C ARG A 95 3.23 -2.57 -24.77
N ILE A 96 2.27 -1.67 -24.58
CA ILE A 96 0.89 -1.86 -25.03
C ILE A 96 0.37 -0.59 -25.70
N VAL A 97 -0.60 -0.79 -26.59
CA VAL A 97 -1.34 0.26 -27.25
C VAL A 97 -2.83 0.05 -26.98
N ILE A 98 -3.47 1.08 -26.43
CA ILE A 98 -4.87 1.09 -26.07
C ILE A 98 -5.60 2.05 -27.00
N ASP A 99 -6.41 1.49 -27.89
CA ASP A 99 -7.26 2.26 -28.80
C ASP A 99 -8.56 2.70 -28.11
N ASN A 100 -9.17 3.78 -28.59
CA ASN A 100 -10.38 4.40 -28.03
C ASN A 100 -10.25 4.79 -26.54
N PHE A 101 -9.06 5.21 -26.13
CA PHE A 101 -8.84 5.64 -24.76
C PHE A 101 -9.58 6.96 -24.47
N PRO A 102 -10.29 7.10 -23.33
CA PRO A 102 -11.04 8.31 -23.02
C PRO A 102 -10.18 9.56 -22.94
N GLN A 103 -10.54 10.57 -23.74
CA GLN A 103 -9.84 11.84 -23.78
C GLN A 103 -10.21 12.73 -22.57
N ASN A 104 -9.32 13.66 -22.23
CA ASN A 104 -9.54 14.68 -21.18
C ASN A 104 -9.80 14.14 -19.76
N ILE A 105 -9.60 12.84 -19.52
CA ILE A 105 -9.66 12.25 -18.18
C ILE A 105 -8.22 12.16 -17.66
N PRO A 106 -7.88 12.81 -16.52
CA PRO A 106 -6.59 12.60 -15.90
C PRO A 106 -6.46 11.13 -15.47
N THR A 107 -5.46 10.46 -16.01
CA THR A 107 -5.22 9.03 -15.81
C THR A 107 -3.97 8.81 -14.98
N THR A 108 -4.04 7.83 -14.11
CA THR A 108 -2.91 7.30 -13.36
C THR A 108 -2.65 5.86 -13.81
N VAL A 109 -1.39 5.53 -14.04
CA VAL A 109 -0.94 4.14 -14.19
C VAL A 109 -0.22 3.73 -12.90
N ASN A 110 -0.76 2.73 -12.21
CA ASN A 110 -0.17 2.18 -11.01
C ASN A 110 0.51 0.85 -11.33
N ILE A 111 1.76 0.71 -10.91
CA ILE A 111 2.53 -0.52 -11.04
C ILE A 111 2.91 -0.96 -9.64
N GLN A 112 2.32 -2.07 -9.20
CA GLN A 112 2.70 -2.74 -7.96
C GLN A 112 3.82 -3.74 -8.27
N ASN A 113 4.94 -3.29 -8.83
CA ASN A 113 6.03 -4.20 -9.17
C ASN A 113 7.11 -4.22 -8.10
N ASN A 114 7.64 -5.41 -7.84
CA ASN A 114 8.74 -5.65 -6.90
C ASN A 114 10.12 -5.60 -7.58
N THR A 115 10.24 -5.02 -8.77
CA THR A 115 11.54 -4.81 -9.44
C THR A 115 12.14 -3.48 -9.01
N GLU A 116 13.43 -3.49 -8.68
CA GLU A 116 14.13 -2.34 -8.06
C GLU A 116 14.21 -1.09 -8.94
N SER A 117 14.12 -1.21 -10.27
CA SER A 117 14.28 -0.08 -11.19
C SER A 117 13.38 -0.20 -12.42
N TYR A 118 12.44 0.74 -12.55
CA TYR A 118 11.56 0.83 -13.71
C TYR A 118 11.22 2.29 -14.09
N SER A 119 10.98 2.53 -15.37
CA SER A 119 10.47 3.78 -15.92
C SER A 119 9.16 3.54 -16.65
N ILE A 120 8.18 4.42 -16.46
CA ILE A 120 6.87 4.38 -17.11
C ILE A 120 6.76 5.57 -18.05
N TYR A 121 6.40 5.30 -19.29
CA TYR A 121 6.13 6.29 -20.31
C TYR A 121 4.71 6.15 -20.83
N LEU A 122 4.05 7.28 -21.04
CA LEU A 122 2.76 7.37 -21.73
C LEU A 122 2.96 8.20 -22.98
N ASN A 123 2.63 7.65 -24.15
CA ASN A 123 2.91 8.23 -25.46
C ASN A 123 4.35 8.76 -25.57
N ARG A 124 5.32 7.93 -25.11
CA ARG A 124 6.76 8.24 -25.05
C ARG A 124 7.17 9.40 -24.14
N VAL A 125 6.24 9.99 -23.39
CA VAL A 125 6.56 10.98 -22.36
C VAL A 125 6.85 10.27 -21.05
N LEU A 126 8.02 10.53 -20.45
CA LEU A 126 8.38 9.96 -19.15
C LEU A 126 7.41 10.49 -18.08
N ILE A 127 6.68 9.56 -17.46
CA ILE A 127 5.72 9.86 -16.40
C ILE A 127 6.31 9.57 -15.03
N LYS A 128 7.04 8.46 -14.92
CA LYS A 128 7.62 8.02 -13.65
C LYS A 128 8.92 7.29 -13.87
N CYS A 129 9.89 7.54 -13.01
CA CYS A 129 11.05 6.68 -12.84
C CYS A 129 11.10 6.27 -11.37
N ASN A 130 11.17 4.97 -11.11
CA ASN A 130 11.40 4.45 -9.78
C ASN A 130 12.85 3.98 -9.68
N HIS A 131 13.66 4.72 -8.94
CA HIS A 131 15.00 4.29 -8.49
C HIS A 131 15.03 3.93 -7.00
N SER A 132 13.91 4.08 -6.28
CA SER A 132 13.75 3.68 -4.88
C SER A 132 12.27 3.77 -4.42
N ASP A 133 11.71 2.62 -4.02
CA ASP A 133 10.55 2.30 -3.15
C ASP A 133 9.36 3.27 -2.95
N HIS A 134 9.15 4.28 -3.81
CA HIS A 134 8.09 5.26 -3.63
C HIS A 134 7.08 5.25 -4.78
N GLN A 135 5.83 4.97 -4.41
CA GLN A 135 4.66 5.05 -5.27
C GLN A 135 4.29 6.52 -5.51
N HIS A 136 5.03 7.20 -6.38
CA HIS A 136 4.55 8.48 -6.90
C HIS A 136 3.43 8.25 -7.91
N LEU A 137 2.31 8.93 -7.66
CA LEU A 137 1.14 9.02 -8.53
C LEU A 137 1.36 10.21 -9.47
N PHE A 138 1.33 9.96 -10.78
CA PHE A 138 1.44 11.01 -11.78
C PHE A 138 0.16 11.06 -12.61
N PHE A 139 -0.28 12.29 -12.89
CA PHE A 139 -1.47 12.55 -13.69
C PHE A 139 -1.02 12.90 -15.10
N TYR A 140 -1.35 12.04 -16.05
CA TYR A 140 -1.19 12.36 -17.47
C TYR A 140 -2.56 12.71 -18.06
N ARG A 141 -2.61 13.83 -18.77
CA ARG A 141 -3.77 14.22 -19.56
C ARG A 141 -3.41 14.03 -21.03
N LEU A 142 -4.12 13.12 -21.69
CA LEU A 142 -4.05 12.98 -23.13
C LEU A 142 -4.67 14.22 -23.79
N GLU A 143 -3.86 14.95 -24.52
CA GLU A 143 -4.32 16.04 -25.39
C GLU A 143 -4.55 15.47 -26.79
N ASN A 144 -5.81 15.35 -27.20
CA ASN A 144 -6.27 15.10 -28.58
C ASN A 144 -5.99 13.72 -29.21
N GLU A 145 -5.35 12.78 -28.53
CA GLU A 145 -5.14 11.41 -29.04
C GLU A 145 -6.19 10.44 -28.48
N ASN A 146 -6.87 9.68 -29.35
CA ASN A 146 -7.78 8.57 -28.99
C ASN A 146 -7.04 7.26 -28.70
N GLN A 147 -5.71 7.33 -28.61
CA GLN A 147 -4.84 6.18 -28.43
C GLN A 147 -3.87 6.49 -27.29
N LEU A 148 -3.70 5.51 -26.40
CA LEU A 148 -2.74 5.57 -25.32
C LEU A 148 -1.72 4.44 -25.52
N GLU A 149 -0.48 4.81 -25.78
CA GLU A 149 0.68 3.94 -25.73
C GLU A 149 1.25 3.95 -24.30
N ILE A 150 1.37 2.78 -23.70
CA ILE A 150 2.02 2.61 -22.39
C ILE A 150 3.29 1.80 -22.60
N ILE A 151 4.43 2.37 -22.22
CA ILE A 151 5.72 1.70 -22.25
C ILE A 151 6.26 1.64 -20.82
N ILE A 152 6.64 0.44 -20.38
CA ILE A 152 7.28 0.21 -19.09
C ILE A 152 8.65 -0.37 -19.35
N GLU A 153 9.68 0.36 -18.98
CA GLU A 153 11.06 -0.06 -19.12
C GLU A 153 11.57 -0.54 -17.77
N VAL A 154 12.09 -1.76 -17.73
CA VAL A 154 12.73 -2.35 -16.55
C VAL A 154 14.23 -2.42 -16.84
N ASN A 155 15.02 -1.75 -16.02
CA ASN A 155 16.49 -1.83 -16.08
C ASN A 155 16.99 -2.40 -14.77
N ASN A 156 17.12 -3.73 -14.70
CA ASN A 156 17.65 -4.40 -13.53
C ASN A 156 19.13 -4.77 -13.73
N GLU A 157 20.00 -4.06 -13.01
CA GLU A 157 21.46 -4.24 -13.03
C GLU A 157 21.97 -5.11 -11.86
N SER A 158 21.10 -5.40 -10.88
CA SER A 158 21.40 -6.13 -9.63
C SER A 158 20.71 -7.51 -9.58
N ILE A 159 20.97 -8.28 -8.52
CA ILE A 159 20.31 -9.57 -8.26
C ILE A 159 18.85 -9.29 -7.86
N GLY A 160 17.94 -9.37 -8.84
CA GLY A 160 16.51 -9.22 -8.59
C GLY A 160 15.65 -9.92 -9.64
N TYR A 161 14.35 -9.62 -9.62
CA TYR A 161 13.44 -10.09 -10.66
C TYR A 161 13.65 -9.28 -11.93
N LYS A 162 13.74 -9.98 -13.05
CA LYS A 162 14.08 -9.40 -14.34
C LYS A 162 12.85 -8.85 -15.07
N ASN A 163 11.67 -9.38 -14.76
CA ASN A 163 10.41 -9.14 -15.46
C ASN A 163 9.33 -8.49 -14.58
N LEU A 164 8.29 -7.94 -15.22
CA LEU A 164 7.06 -7.49 -14.54
C LEU A 164 6.32 -8.70 -13.95
N ILE A 165 6.12 -8.71 -12.64
CA ILE A 165 5.40 -9.79 -11.93
C ILE A 165 3.91 -9.50 -11.92
N ASP A 166 3.54 -8.30 -11.51
CA ASP A 166 2.16 -7.88 -11.32
C ASP A 166 1.65 -7.09 -12.53
N SER A 167 0.35 -7.19 -12.79
CA SER A 167 -0.27 -6.46 -13.90
C SER A 167 -0.39 -4.98 -13.56
N PRO A 168 0.03 -4.08 -14.47
CA PRO A 168 -0.21 -2.66 -14.33
C PRO A 168 -1.70 -2.36 -14.23
N GLN A 169 -2.04 -1.34 -13.45
CA GLN A 169 -3.41 -0.88 -13.26
C GLN A 169 -3.58 0.51 -13.88
N ILE A 170 -4.69 0.74 -14.56
CA ILE A 170 -5.14 2.06 -14.98
C ILE A 170 -6.32 2.48 -14.10
N LEU A 171 -6.27 3.72 -13.63
CA LEU A 171 -7.32 4.32 -12.81
C LEU A 171 -7.48 5.80 -13.18
N SER A 172 -8.71 6.31 -13.09
CA SER A 172 -8.92 7.76 -13.15
C SER A 172 -8.39 8.40 -11.88
N TYR A 173 -8.02 9.69 -11.99
CA TYR A 173 -7.68 10.51 -10.85
C TYR A 173 -8.76 10.50 -9.76
N ARG A 174 -10.04 10.50 -10.16
CA ARG A 174 -11.17 10.51 -9.23
C ARG A 174 -11.22 9.26 -8.37
N ILE A 175 -11.03 8.08 -8.96
CA ILE A 175 -10.97 6.81 -8.21
C ILE A 175 -9.75 6.82 -7.29
N ASN A 176 -8.60 7.29 -7.78
CA ASN A 176 -7.39 7.35 -6.97
C ASN A 176 -7.61 8.22 -5.72
N GLN A 177 -8.14 9.43 -5.89
CA GLN A 177 -8.51 10.30 -4.77
C GLN A 177 -9.52 9.64 -3.83
N LYS A 178 -10.52 8.94 -4.37
CA LYS A 178 -11.50 8.22 -3.57
C LYS A 178 -10.82 7.15 -2.71
N LEU A 179 -9.90 6.37 -3.28
CA LEU A 179 -9.13 5.34 -2.55
C LEU A 179 -8.23 5.96 -1.48
N ASP A 180 -7.58 7.10 -1.78
CA ASP A 180 -6.74 7.82 -0.82
C ASP A 180 -7.56 8.36 0.36
N ILE A 181 -8.69 9.02 0.08
CA ILE A 181 -9.62 9.54 1.10
C ILE A 181 -10.19 8.40 1.95
N LEU A 182 -10.58 7.29 1.33
CA LEU A 182 -11.11 6.13 2.05
C LEU A 182 -10.03 5.48 2.93
N THR A 183 -8.80 5.34 2.42
CA THR A 183 -7.67 4.82 3.20
C THR A 183 -7.38 5.72 4.39
N PHE A 184 -7.41 7.04 4.18
CA PHE A 184 -7.24 8.02 5.25
C PHE A 184 -8.37 7.92 6.29
N ALA A 185 -9.64 7.85 5.86
CA ALA A 185 -10.80 7.72 6.74
C ALA A 185 -10.75 6.42 7.57
N TYR A 186 -10.38 5.30 6.95
CA TYR A 186 -10.19 4.02 7.62
C TYR A 186 -9.12 4.10 8.71
N ASN A 187 -7.95 4.66 8.37
CA ASN A 187 -6.87 4.84 9.35
C ASN A 187 -7.28 5.79 10.49
N PHE A 188 -8.02 6.85 10.20
CA PHE A 188 -8.51 7.79 11.20
C PHE A 188 -9.51 7.15 12.17
N ILE A 189 -10.39 6.28 11.68
CA ILE A 189 -11.33 5.52 12.53
C ILE A 189 -10.57 4.56 13.45
N ILE A 190 -9.57 3.85 12.93
CA ILE A 190 -8.72 2.98 13.77
C ILE A 190 -8.00 3.80 14.84
N LEU A 191 -7.39 4.93 14.46
CA LEU A 191 -6.75 5.84 15.41
C LEU A 191 -7.74 6.34 16.47
N GLY A 192 -8.95 6.71 16.06
CA GLY A 192 -10.03 7.15 16.94
C GLY A 192 -10.45 6.05 17.93
N LEU A 193 -10.57 4.81 17.48
CA LEU A 193 -10.89 3.67 18.35
C LEU A 193 -9.78 3.35 19.35
N LEU A 194 -8.52 3.43 18.92
CA LEU A 194 -7.36 3.25 19.81
C LEU A 194 -7.27 4.39 20.82
N ALA A 195 -7.44 5.64 20.39
CA ALA A 195 -7.47 6.81 21.28
C ALA A 195 -8.62 6.73 22.29
N PHE A 196 -9.81 6.34 21.84
CA PHE A 196 -10.96 6.11 22.72
C PHE A 196 -10.67 4.99 23.73
N SER A 197 -10.02 3.90 23.31
CA SER A 197 -9.63 2.81 24.20
C SER A 197 -8.66 3.29 25.30
N ILE A 198 -7.68 4.16 24.96
CA ILE A 198 -6.76 4.78 25.93
C ILE A 198 -7.55 5.65 26.92
N ILE A 199 -8.31 6.61 26.41
CA ILE A 199 -9.04 7.59 27.23
C ILE A 199 -10.03 6.89 28.14
N TYR A 200 -10.75 5.90 27.63
CA TYR A 200 -11.68 5.10 28.42
C TYR A 200 -10.97 4.37 29.55
N ILE A 201 -9.81 3.75 29.30
CA ILE A 201 -9.09 3.01 30.34
C ILE A 201 -8.53 3.93 31.39
N ILE A 202 -7.93 5.06 30.98
CA ILE A 202 -7.49 6.11 31.89
C ILE A 202 -8.69 6.54 32.74
N LEU A 203 -9.81 6.96 32.15
CA LEU A 203 -10.99 7.39 32.89
C LEU A 203 -11.52 6.30 33.82
N VAL A 204 -11.82 5.10 33.32
CA VAL A 204 -12.43 4.02 34.12
C VAL A 204 -11.54 3.58 35.27
N HIS A 205 -10.22 3.54 35.08
CA HIS A 205 -9.29 3.10 36.12
C HIS A 205 -8.82 4.25 37.03
N SER A 206 -8.78 5.50 36.57
CA SER A 206 -8.65 6.68 37.44
C SER A 206 -9.79 6.76 38.46
N PHE A 207 -10.95 6.14 38.17
CA PHE A 207 -12.07 6.01 39.10
C PHE A 207 -12.12 4.67 39.89
N GLN A 208 -11.21 3.70 39.68
CA GLN A 208 -11.31 2.35 40.29
C GLN A 208 -9.98 1.75 40.81
N ASP A 209 -9.07 2.56 41.32
CA ASP A 209 -7.70 2.22 41.76
C ASP A 209 -6.72 1.93 40.59
N PHE A 210 -5.58 2.64 40.63
CA PHE A 210 -4.48 2.52 39.67
C PHE A 210 -3.84 1.12 39.68
N ARG A 211 -4.27 0.23 38.78
CA ARG A 211 -3.64 -1.09 38.58
C ARG A 211 -2.57 -1.02 37.50
N ARG A 212 -1.45 -1.72 37.72
CA ARG A 212 -0.31 -1.79 36.79
C ARG A 212 -0.75 -2.23 35.38
N GLU A 213 -1.69 -3.17 35.29
CA GLU A 213 -2.23 -3.68 34.03
C GLU A 213 -2.88 -2.58 33.16
N ALA A 214 -3.50 -1.57 33.76
CA ALA A 214 -4.12 -0.47 33.03
C ALA A 214 -3.08 0.46 32.39
N ILE A 215 -1.99 0.73 33.13
CA ILE A 215 -0.83 1.49 32.62
C ILE A 215 -0.21 0.76 31.43
N PHE A 216 -0.06 -0.56 31.55
CA PHE A 216 0.47 -1.39 30.48
C PHE A 216 -0.39 -1.35 29.22
N PHE A 217 -1.71 -1.50 29.34
CA PHE A 217 -2.60 -1.43 28.18
C PHE A 217 -2.60 -0.04 27.53
N ALA A 218 -2.60 1.03 28.34
CA ALA A 218 -2.51 2.40 27.84
C ALA A 218 -1.20 2.61 27.05
N LEU A 219 -0.06 2.14 27.58
CA LEU A 219 1.23 2.19 26.87
C LEU A 219 1.18 1.43 25.54
N THR A 220 0.68 0.19 25.52
CA THR A 220 0.54 -0.60 24.29
C THR A 220 -0.31 0.11 23.25
N THR A 221 -1.37 0.78 23.68
CA THR A 221 -2.27 1.49 22.78
C THR A 221 -1.64 2.79 22.26
N ILE A 222 -0.85 3.50 23.07
CA ILE A 222 0.00 4.61 22.60
C ILE A 222 0.98 4.11 21.54
N PHE A 223 1.64 2.97 21.76
CA PHE A 223 2.52 2.37 20.77
C PHE A 223 1.77 1.91 19.52
N ALA A 224 0.55 1.41 19.62
CA ALA A 224 -0.31 1.12 18.47
C ALA A 224 -0.64 2.38 17.65
N ILE A 225 -0.90 3.51 18.32
CA ILE A 225 -1.11 4.81 17.66
C ILE A 225 0.17 5.28 16.96
N ILE A 226 1.33 5.20 17.64
CA ILE A 226 2.64 5.50 17.05
C ILE A 226 2.87 4.62 15.81
N ASN A 227 2.58 3.33 15.88
CA ASN A 227 2.73 2.41 14.76
C ASN A 227 1.91 2.85 13.54
N ILE A 228 0.67 3.29 13.76
CA ILE A 228 -0.20 3.73 12.67
C ILE A 228 0.27 5.07 12.10
N ILE A 229 0.57 6.06 12.96
CA ILE A 229 1.03 7.40 12.54
C ILE A 229 2.32 7.31 11.71
N PHE A 230 3.28 6.50 12.17
CA PHE A 230 4.56 6.31 11.49
C PHE A 230 4.54 5.16 10.48
N SER A 231 3.36 4.60 10.18
CA SER A 231 3.24 3.57 9.15
C SER A 231 3.67 4.10 7.78
N PRO A 232 4.22 3.24 6.90
CA PRO A 232 4.67 3.63 5.56
C PRO A 232 3.64 4.39 4.71
N LYS A 233 2.35 4.23 5.01
CA LYS A 233 1.26 4.89 4.27
C LYS A 233 0.95 6.30 4.76
N LEU A 234 1.13 6.59 6.07
CA LEU A 234 0.74 7.86 6.67
C LEU A 234 1.90 8.85 6.80
N TYR A 235 3.14 8.40 6.98
CA TYR A 235 4.26 9.33 7.17
C TYR A 235 4.49 10.23 5.95
N LEU A 236 4.18 9.75 4.73
CA LEU A 236 4.24 10.52 3.49
C LEU A 236 3.32 11.76 3.51
N HIS A 237 2.21 11.69 4.26
CA HIS A 237 1.28 12.81 4.38
C HIS A 237 1.71 13.82 5.44
N PHE A 238 2.47 13.39 6.45
CA PHE A 238 2.92 14.25 7.56
C PHE A 238 4.36 14.75 7.41
N ASN A 239 5.03 14.39 6.31
CA ASN A 239 6.36 14.87 5.94
C ASN A 239 7.43 14.59 7.01
N PHE A 240 7.31 13.45 7.71
CA PHE A 240 8.30 13.00 8.68
C PHE A 240 9.55 12.44 7.98
N SER A 241 10.72 12.54 8.63
CA SER A 241 11.93 11.87 8.15
C SER A 241 11.70 10.35 8.04
N LEU A 242 12.05 9.80 6.87
CA LEU A 242 11.82 8.38 6.53
C LEU A 242 12.53 7.45 7.51
N VAL A 243 13.79 7.75 7.82
CA VAL A 243 14.61 6.99 8.79
C VAL A 243 13.94 6.98 10.16
N VAL A 244 13.52 8.15 10.65
CA VAL A 244 12.86 8.30 11.96
C VAL A 244 11.51 7.56 11.99
N SER A 245 10.74 7.63 10.90
CA SER A 245 9.45 6.95 10.80
C SER A 245 9.59 5.43 10.83
N PHE A 246 10.58 4.88 10.11
CA PHE A 246 10.86 3.44 10.16
C PHE A 246 11.26 2.99 11.56
N TYR A 247 12.12 3.74 12.27
CA TYR A 247 12.49 3.41 13.65
C TYR A 247 11.27 3.37 14.57
N PHE A 248 10.41 4.39 14.53
CA PHE A 248 9.19 4.41 15.36
C PHE A 248 8.19 3.31 14.96
N TYR A 249 8.05 3.00 13.67
CA TYR A 249 7.20 1.93 13.19
C TYR A 249 7.67 0.55 13.67
N TYR A 250 8.95 0.20 13.48
CA TYR A 250 9.48 -1.09 13.92
C TYR A 250 9.52 -1.21 15.44
N PHE A 251 9.92 -0.15 16.14
CA PHE A 251 9.96 -0.14 17.61
C PHE A 251 8.57 -0.38 18.22
N SER A 252 7.55 0.30 17.69
CA SER A 252 6.17 0.10 18.12
C SER A 252 5.65 -1.30 17.80
N LEU A 253 5.99 -1.87 16.65
CA LEU A 253 5.65 -3.26 16.29
C LEU A 253 6.25 -4.29 17.26
N ILE A 254 7.54 -4.14 17.59
CA ILE A 254 8.23 -5.01 18.55
C ILE A 254 7.56 -4.90 19.92
N PHE A 255 7.26 -3.68 20.37
CA PHE A 255 6.61 -3.44 21.66
C PHE A 255 5.22 -4.07 21.74
N ILE A 256 4.39 -3.89 20.70
CA ILE A 256 3.04 -4.49 20.61
C ILE A 256 3.13 -6.02 20.61
N THR A 257 4.06 -6.59 19.84
CA THR A 257 4.23 -8.05 19.71
C THR A 257 4.66 -8.70 21.02
N LEU A 258 5.64 -8.10 21.71
CA LEU A 258 6.08 -8.56 23.02
C LEU A 258 4.97 -8.44 24.07
N PHE A 259 4.18 -7.36 24.02
CA PHE A 259 3.02 -7.21 24.89
C PHE A 259 1.96 -8.28 24.63
N PHE A 260 1.66 -8.59 23.37
CA PHE A 260 0.69 -9.62 23.01
C PHE A 260 1.17 -11.01 23.46
N TRP A 261 2.44 -11.34 23.23
CA TRP A 261 3.08 -12.56 23.74
C TRP A 261 3.01 -12.64 25.26
N PHE A 262 3.25 -11.54 25.95
CA PHE A 262 3.15 -11.44 27.40
C PHE A 262 1.72 -11.67 27.90
N PHE A 263 0.72 -11.07 27.24
CA PHE A 263 -0.69 -11.25 27.58
C PHE A 263 -1.12 -12.71 27.41
N ILE A 264 -0.73 -13.34 26.30
CA ILE A 264 -0.95 -14.78 26.05
C ILE A 264 -0.28 -15.62 27.14
N LYS A 265 0.99 -15.36 27.46
CA LYS A 265 1.73 -16.11 28.49
C LYS A 265 1.10 -15.96 29.89
N LYS A 266 0.59 -14.78 30.23
CA LYS A 266 -0.12 -14.52 31.50
C LYS A 266 -1.46 -15.28 31.54
N TYR A 267 -2.23 -15.21 30.46
CA TYR A 267 -3.52 -15.89 30.34
C TYR A 267 -3.37 -17.41 30.44
N LEU A 268 -2.30 -17.97 29.84
CA LEU A 268 -2.02 -19.40 29.88
C LEU A 268 -1.41 -19.87 31.22
N ASN A 269 -0.60 -19.06 31.92
CA ASN A 269 0.12 -19.50 33.12
C ASN A 269 -0.43 -19.00 34.46
N ASN A 270 -1.51 -18.19 34.50
CA ASN A 270 -2.15 -17.67 35.72
C ASN A 270 -1.21 -17.02 36.77
N LYS A 271 -0.02 -16.54 36.35
CA LYS A 271 0.97 -15.95 37.27
C LYS A 271 0.79 -14.42 37.42
N LYS A 272 0.91 -13.92 38.66
CA LYS A 272 0.93 -12.49 38.99
C LYS A 272 2.24 -11.83 38.51
N PHE A 273 2.13 -10.61 37.99
CA PHE A 273 3.24 -9.85 37.41
C PHE A 273 4.21 -9.32 38.48
N ARG A 274 5.51 -9.55 38.30
CA ARG A 274 6.56 -8.98 39.18
C ARG A 274 7.25 -7.82 38.46
N ALA A 275 7.59 -6.76 39.20
CA ALA A 275 8.28 -5.58 38.64
C ALA A 275 9.62 -5.92 37.96
N PHE A 276 10.25 -7.02 38.38
CA PHE A 276 11.48 -7.54 37.79
C PHE A 276 11.31 -8.01 36.34
N ASP A 277 10.14 -8.61 36.02
CA ASP A 277 9.79 -9.02 34.66
C ASP A 277 9.53 -7.82 33.74
N PHE A 278 9.40 -6.60 34.28
CA PHE A 278 9.32 -5.41 33.44
C PHE A 278 10.71 -4.90 33.08
N THR A 279 11.57 -4.71 34.09
CA THR A 279 12.94 -4.21 33.91
C THR A 279 13.79 -5.15 33.06
N PHE A 280 13.65 -6.47 33.24
CA PHE A 280 14.43 -7.44 32.46
C PHE A 280 14.12 -7.34 30.96
N TYR A 281 12.85 -7.14 30.60
CA TYR A 281 12.44 -7.11 29.21
C TYR A 281 12.56 -5.74 28.56
N THR A 282 12.40 -4.62 29.29
CA THR A 282 12.80 -3.31 28.77
C THR A 282 14.29 -3.24 28.52
N VAL A 283 15.12 -3.88 29.34
CA VAL A 283 16.56 -4.03 29.08
C VAL A 283 16.82 -4.86 27.83
N ILE A 284 16.11 -5.97 27.61
CA ILE A 284 16.21 -6.77 26.37
C ILE A 284 15.82 -5.93 25.14
N ILE A 285 14.75 -5.13 25.23
CA ILE A 285 14.31 -4.25 24.15
C ILE A 285 15.37 -3.18 23.84
N ILE A 286 15.99 -2.59 24.87
CA ILE A 286 17.04 -1.58 24.69
C ILE A 286 18.33 -2.20 24.12
N THR A 287 18.61 -3.47 24.42
CA THR A 287 19.84 -4.17 23.96
C THR A 287 19.72 -4.85 22.61
N LEU A 288 18.50 -5.05 22.08
CA LEU A 288 18.24 -5.55 20.73
C LEU A 288 18.17 -4.44 19.67
N ILE A 289 18.30 -3.18 20.09
CA ILE A 289 18.45 -1.98 19.24
C ILE A 289 19.93 -1.69 19.08
#